data_AF-A0A4Q6B116-F1
#
_entry.id   AF-A0A4Q6B116-F1
#
_cell.length_a   1.000
_cell.length_b   1.000
_cell.length_c   1.000
_cell.angle_alpha   90.00
_cell.angle_beta   90.00
_cell.angle_gamma   90.00
#
_symmetry.space_group_name_H-M   'P 1'
#
loop_
_entity.id
_entity.type
_entity.pdbx_description
1 polymer ?
#
loop_
_entity_poly.entity_id
_entity_poly.type
_entity_poly.pdbx_seq_one_letter_code
_entity_poly.pdbx_strand_id
1 'polypeptide(L)'
;MLKSFFQKSLQGLGLTLLIAGSSSAFATTMVGGKHVYILYPGVDAVWGSYIFVVDNDGQAPEQYSFPVMLPKETIDFQAQDTLSPQEMKLGTDGGITVDKVFPPGETLLQVSFKLPGTQGEALASFTPPYPFQSLGIFVLQDSFSVNGPAGLEIQKGINLSGRNFDTYTLSGGESGKSISYTIGNVPEGRGRLWIIGGIFAGILLITAVTIAFFTRPRLNKSEVVV
;
A
#
# COMPACT_ATOMS: atom_id res chain seq x y z
N MET A 1 -84.57 20.73 -17.07
CA MET A 1 -83.25 21.26 -17.48
C MET A 1 -83.38 22.76 -17.70
N LEU A 2 -83.19 23.54 -16.65
CA LEU A 2 -83.18 25.00 -16.73
C LEU A 2 -82.07 25.53 -15.82
N LYS A 3 -81.41 26.56 -16.35
CA LYS A 3 -80.24 27.30 -15.88
C LYS A 3 -80.34 27.84 -14.45
N SER A 4 -79.16 28.17 -13.91
CA SER A 4 -78.85 29.38 -13.12
C SER A 4 -78.29 29.05 -11.72
N PHE A 5 -76.98 29.21 -11.47
CA PHE A 5 -76.26 30.46 -11.11
C PHE A 5 -76.47 30.86 -9.64
N PHE A 6 -75.37 31.33 -9.01
CA PHE A 6 -75.14 31.69 -7.59
C PHE A 6 -74.50 30.56 -6.76
N GLN A 7 -73.40 30.71 -6.02
CA GLN A 7 -72.74 31.91 -5.53
C GLN A 7 -71.33 31.56 -5.03
N LYS A 8 -70.40 32.47 -5.35
CA LYS A 8 -69.10 32.78 -4.71
C LYS A 8 -68.90 32.21 -3.29
N SER A 9 -67.67 31.78 -3.01
CA SER A 9 -66.82 32.32 -1.93
C SER A 9 -65.94 31.23 -1.31
N LEU A 10 -64.66 31.19 -1.67
CA LEU A 10 -63.57 31.42 -0.70
C LEU A 10 -62.24 31.43 -1.44
N GLN A 11 -61.73 32.65 -1.66
CA GLN A 11 -60.32 32.89 -1.90
C GLN A 11 -59.57 32.56 -0.62
N GLY A 12 -59.13 31.31 -0.48
CA GLY A 12 -58.11 30.91 0.49
C GLY A 12 -56.74 31.15 -0.12
N LEU A 13 -56.24 32.38 0.01
CA LEU A 13 -54.89 32.80 -0.35
C LEU A 13 -53.91 32.17 0.66
N GLY A 14 -53.66 30.86 0.50
CA GLY A 14 -52.58 30.15 1.18
C GLY A 14 -51.28 30.41 0.44
N LEU A 15 -50.60 31.50 0.80
CA LEU A 15 -49.22 31.77 0.38
C LEU A 15 -48.30 30.75 1.08
N THR A 16 -48.16 29.56 0.49
CA THR A 16 -47.16 28.59 0.91
C THR A 16 -45.79 29.10 0.45
N LEU A 17 -45.08 29.74 1.37
CA LEU A 17 -43.68 30.12 1.21
C LEU A 17 -42.84 28.84 1.09
N LEU A 18 -42.62 28.39 -0.15
CA LEU A 18 -41.68 27.33 -0.47
C LEU A 18 -40.27 27.91 -0.25
N ILE A 19 -39.76 27.77 0.97
CA ILE A 19 -38.33 27.91 1.24
C ILE A 19 -37.69 26.71 0.53
N ALA A 20 -37.32 26.93 -0.74
CA ALA A 20 -36.37 26.09 -1.42
C ALA A 20 -35.04 26.23 -0.68
N GLY A 21 -34.87 25.44 0.38
CA GLY A 21 -33.57 25.18 0.96
C GLY A 21 -32.75 24.55 -0.16
N SER A 22 -31.93 25.36 -0.81
CA SER A 22 -30.86 24.88 -1.65
C SER A 22 -29.98 24.06 -0.73
N SER A 23 -30.19 22.74 -0.70
CA SER A 23 -29.21 21.79 -0.21
C SER A 23 -27.98 22.04 -1.05
N SER A 24 -27.08 22.90 -0.59
CA SER A 24 -25.71 22.93 -1.04
C SER A 24 -25.18 21.55 -0.70
N ALA A 25 -25.27 20.63 -1.66
CA ALA A 25 -24.44 19.44 -1.67
C ALA A 25 -23.03 19.99 -1.60
N PHE A 26 -22.44 19.96 -0.39
CA PHE A 26 -21.06 20.32 -0.20
C PHE A 26 -20.29 19.35 -1.08
N ALA A 27 -19.76 19.85 -2.18
CA ALA A 27 -18.75 19.14 -2.93
C ALA A 27 -17.67 18.72 -1.93
N THR A 28 -17.41 17.42 -1.87
CA THR A 28 -16.53 16.84 -0.87
C THR A 28 -15.44 16.12 -1.62
N THR A 29 -14.20 16.62 -1.56
CA THR A 29 -13.05 15.84 -2.01
C THR A 29 -12.94 14.56 -1.17
N MET A 30 -12.89 13.41 -1.82
CA MET A 30 -12.87 12.11 -1.14
C MET A 30 -12.00 11.08 -1.86
N VAL A 31 -11.47 10.12 -1.11
CA VAL A 31 -10.78 8.98 -1.70
C VAL A 31 -11.82 8.03 -2.31
N GLY A 32 -11.65 7.70 -3.59
CA GLY A 32 -12.51 6.77 -4.30
C GLY A 32 -12.43 5.36 -3.72
N GLY A 33 -13.54 4.62 -3.79
CA GLY A 33 -13.66 3.29 -3.17
C GLY A 33 -12.93 2.14 -3.86
N LYS A 34 -12.20 2.40 -4.96
CA LYS A 34 -11.46 1.37 -5.70
C LYS A 34 -9.96 1.53 -5.49
N HIS A 35 -9.34 0.44 -5.07
CA HIS A 35 -7.93 0.39 -4.72
C HIS A 35 -7.24 -0.75 -5.44
N VAL A 36 -5.99 -0.52 -5.84
CA VAL A 36 -5.20 -1.51 -6.55
C VAL A 36 -3.78 -1.55 -5.97
N TYR A 37 -3.32 -2.75 -5.62
CA TYR A 37 -1.91 -3.03 -5.42
C TYR A 37 -1.38 -3.80 -6.62
N ILE A 38 -0.24 -3.37 -7.16
CA ILE A 38 0.51 -4.14 -8.15
C ILE A 38 1.83 -4.55 -7.53
N LEU A 39 2.08 -5.85 -7.40
CA LEU A 39 3.25 -6.39 -6.74
C LEU A 39 4.26 -6.93 -7.76
N TYR A 40 5.54 -6.72 -7.46
CA TYR A 40 6.69 -7.09 -8.27
C TYR A 40 7.72 -7.83 -7.42
N PRO A 41 8.38 -8.88 -7.97
CA PRO A 41 9.43 -9.61 -7.27
C PRO A 41 10.67 -8.74 -7.05
N GLY A 42 11.16 -8.73 -5.80
CA GLY A 42 12.47 -8.26 -5.41
C GLY A 42 13.26 -9.38 -4.75
N VAL A 43 14.58 -9.18 -4.58
CA VAL A 43 15.42 -10.10 -3.80
C VAL A 43 15.24 -9.77 -2.32
N ASP A 44 14.81 -10.75 -1.52
CA ASP A 44 14.43 -10.61 -0.12
C ASP A 44 13.36 -9.53 0.14
N ALA A 45 12.55 -9.22 -0.88
CA ALA A 45 11.56 -8.16 -0.80
C ALA A 45 10.45 -8.32 -1.83
N VAL A 46 9.30 -7.71 -1.54
CA VAL A 46 8.24 -7.46 -2.52
C VAL A 46 8.17 -5.96 -2.77
N TRP A 47 8.30 -5.56 -4.03
CA TRP A 47 8.05 -4.18 -4.44
C TRP A 47 6.58 -4.04 -4.81
N GLY A 48 5.96 -2.94 -4.45
CA GLY A 48 4.55 -2.70 -4.70
C GLY A 48 4.30 -1.31 -5.25
N SER A 49 3.19 -1.16 -5.97
CA SER A 49 2.59 0.13 -6.32
C SER A 49 1.14 0.12 -5.87
N TYR A 50 0.80 1.04 -4.97
CA TYR A 50 -0.55 1.31 -4.53
C TYR A 50 -1.16 2.41 -5.38
N ILE A 51 -2.26 2.11 -6.06
CA ILE A 51 -2.95 3.00 -6.98
C ILE A 51 -4.38 3.19 -6.50
N PHE A 52 -4.83 4.43 -6.48
CA PHE A 52 -6.18 4.80 -6.08
C PHE A 52 -6.56 6.16 -6.68
N VAL A 53 -7.85 6.45 -6.71
CA VAL A 53 -8.38 7.71 -7.23
C VAL A 53 -8.83 8.58 -6.06
N VAL A 54 -8.60 9.89 -6.17
CA VAL A 54 -9.24 10.91 -5.33
C VAL A 54 -10.18 11.69 -6.23
N ASP A 55 -11.42 11.84 -5.82
CA ASP A 55 -12.44 12.58 -6.55
C ASP A 55 -12.69 13.91 -5.86
N ASN A 56 -12.72 14.99 -6.63
CA ASN A 56 -13.14 16.31 -6.19
C ASN A 56 -14.36 16.73 -7.02
N ASP A 57 -15.56 16.48 -6.48
CA ASP A 57 -16.84 16.89 -7.06
C ASP A 57 -17.07 18.42 -7.04
N GLY A 58 -16.10 19.19 -6.53
CA GLY A 58 -16.13 20.64 -6.44
C GLY A 58 -15.93 21.32 -7.77
N GLN A 59 -16.38 22.57 -7.85
CA GLN A 59 -16.13 23.43 -9.02
C GLN A 59 -14.77 24.14 -8.94
N ALA A 60 -14.06 24.03 -7.81
CA ALA A 60 -12.79 24.68 -7.56
C ALA A 60 -11.79 23.69 -6.94
N PRO A 61 -10.48 23.95 -7.07
CA PRO A 61 -9.47 23.15 -6.40
C PRO A 61 -9.65 23.18 -4.87
N GLU A 62 -9.51 22.03 -4.21
CA GLU A 62 -9.70 21.88 -2.78
C GLU A 62 -8.46 21.24 -2.12
N GLN A 63 -8.03 21.79 -0.99
CA GLN A 63 -6.98 21.15 -0.17
C GLN A 63 -7.59 19.98 0.59
N TYR A 64 -7.03 18.79 0.42
CA TYR A 64 -7.50 17.59 1.11
C TYR A 64 -6.33 16.79 1.66
N SER A 65 -6.47 16.36 2.91
CA SER A 65 -5.47 15.57 3.63
C SER A 65 -6.09 14.26 4.10
N PHE A 66 -5.48 13.13 3.75
CA PHE A 66 -5.97 11.80 4.11
C PHE A 66 -4.83 10.80 4.33
N PRO A 67 -5.03 9.79 5.19
CA PRO A 67 -4.09 8.68 5.37
C PRO A 67 -4.11 7.74 4.16
N VAL A 68 -2.93 7.27 3.77
CA VAL A 68 -2.74 6.28 2.71
C VAL A 68 -2.86 4.88 3.33
N MET A 69 -3.64 4.02 2.66
CA MET A 69 -3.75 2.62 3.04
C MET A 69 -2.52 1.86 2.50
N LEU A 70 -1.41 1.86 3.23
CA LEU A 70 -0.23 1.02 2.95
C LEU A 70 -0.08 -0.09 3.99
N PRO A 71 0.57 -1.23 3.64
CA PRO A 71 0.88 -2.26 4.61
C PRO A 71 1.82 -1.75 5.72
N LYS A 72 1.60 -2.19 6.95
CA LYS A 72 2.37 -1.81 8.15
C LYS A 72 3.82 -2.28 8.10
N GLU A 73 4.08 -3.37 7.40
CA GLU A 73 5.41 -3.95 7.21
C GLU A 73 6.23 -3.21 6.15
N THR A 74 5.71 -2.13 5.57
CA THR A 74 6.43 -1.32 4.59
C THR A 74 7.72 -0.74 5.18
N ILE A 75 8.87 -1.05 4.57
CA ILE A 75 10.20 -0.59 4.99
C ILE A 75 10.73 0.58 4.16
N ASP A 76 10.13 0.83 3.00
CA ASP A 76 10.48 1.94 2.11
C ASP A 76 9.25 2.33 1.27
N PHE A 77 9.11 3.60 0.94
CA PHE A 77 8.03 4.13 0.13
C PHE A 77 8.46 5.36 -0.67
N GLN A 78 7.90 5.53 -1.85
CA GLN A 78 8.25 6.62 -2.76
C GLN A 78 6.99 7.16 -3.45
N ALA A 79 6.88 8.49 -3.51
CA ALA A 79 5.89 9.15 -4.35
C ALA A 79 6.22 8.92 -5.82
N GLN A 80 5.19 8.74 -6.64
CA GLN A 80 5.31 8.66 -8.10
C GLN A 80 4.82 9.96 -8.75
N ASP A 81 4.92 10.05 -10.08
CA ASP A 81 4.79 11.28 -10.91
C ASP A 81 3.64 12.25 -10.57
N THR A 82 2.56 11.78 -9.93
CA THR A 82 1.40 12.62 -9.55
C THR A 82 1.45 13.18 -8.12
N LEU A 83 2.42 12.74 -7.33
CA LEU A 83 2.70 13.17 -5.95
C LEU A 83 4.10 13.76 -5.85
N SER A 84 4.19 14.97 -5.32
CA SER A 84 5.48 15.52 -4.91
C SER A 84 5.89 14.95 -3.55
N PRO A 85 7.20 14.78 -3.28
CA PRO A 85 7.64 14.28 -1.97
C PRO A 85 7.18 15.14 -0.79
N GLN A 86 6.94 16.44 -0.98
CA GLN A 86 6.47 17.33 0.09
C GLN A 86 4.98 17.16 0.43
N GLU A 87 4.19 16.61 -0.51
CA GLU A 87 2.76 16.30 -0.30
C GLU A 87 2.57 15.00 0.50
N MET A 88 3.61 14.19 0.68
CA MET A 88 3.55 13.01 1.54
C MET A 88 4.21 13.29 2.89
N LYS A 89 3.48 13.02 3.98
CA LYS A 89 3.97 13.22 5.35
C LYS A 89 3.94 11.88 6.08
N LEU A 90 5.01 11.60 6.82
CA LEU A 90 5.04 10.47 7.74
C LEU A 90 4.39 10.89 9.06
N GLY A 91 3.30 10.22 9.41
CA GLY A 91 2.59 10.37 10.68
C GLY A 91 3.39 9.81 11.85
N THR A 92 3.01 10.19 13.07
CA THR A 92 3.66 9.74 14.30
C THR A 92 3.44 8.25 14.59
N ASP A 93 2.43 7.66 13.98
CA ASP A 93 2.10 6.23 14.02
C ASP A 93 2.84 5.41 12.94
N GLY A 94 3.71 6.05 12.15
CA GLY A 94 4.38 5.44 11.02
C GLY A 94 3.51 5.30 9.76
N GLY A 95 2.25 5.76 9.82
CA GLY A 95 1.38 5.85 8.65
C GLY A 95 1.80 7.00 7.73
N ILE A 96 1.41 6.94 6.47
CA ILE A 96 1.67 8.02 5.50
C ILE A 96 0.37 8.77 5.26
N THR A 97 0.43 10.10 5.25
CA THR A 97 -0.67 10.95 4.81
C THR A 97 -0.30 11.67 3.53
N VAL A 98 -1.27 11.87 2.65
CA VAL A 98 -1.18 12.75 1.48
C VAL A 98 -1.92 14.04 1.83
N ASP A 99 -1.27 15.17 1.60
CA ASP A 99 -1.80 16.52 1.82
C ASP A 99 -1.56 17.35 0.55
N LYS A 100 -2.60 17.46 -0.29
CA LYS A 100 -2.50 17.98 -1.66
C LYS A 100 -3.73 18.83 -2.03
N VAL A 101 -3.54 19.78 -2.94
CA VAL A 101 -4.64 20.48 -3.63
C VAL A 101 -5.12 19.62 -4.79
N PHE A 102 -6.38 19.20 -4.77
CA PHE A 102 -7.01 18.43 -5.83
C PHE A 102 -7.83 19.34 -6.74
N PRO A 103 -7.55 19.40 -8.06
CA PRO A 103 -8.43 20.09 -9.01
C PRO A 103 -9.79 19.38 -9.12
N PRO A 104 -10.84 20.03 -9.64
CA PRO A 104 -12.12 19.39 -9.96
C PRO A 104 -11.96 18.13 -10.82
N GLY A 105 -12.67 17.07 -10.44
CA GLY A 105 -12.69 15.76 -11.10
C GLY A 105 -11.77 14.71 -10.46
N GLU A 106 -11.48 13.66 -11.22
CA GLU A 106 -10.72 12.50 -10.75
C GLU A 106 -9.19 12.74 -10.86
N THR A 107 -8.47 12.48 -9.77
CA THR A 107 -7.01 12.47 -9.74
C THR A 107 -6.51 11.07 -9.40
N LEU A 108 -5.73 10.47 -10.30
CA LEU A 108 -5.08 9.18 -10.07
C LEU A 108 -3.77 9.37 -9.28
N LEU A 109 -3.68 8.74 -8.12
CA LEU A 109 -2.48 8.76 -7.29
C LEU A 109 -1.82 7.38 -7.26
N GLN A 110 -0.48 7.40 -7.16
CA GLN A 110 0.31 6.19 -7.03
C GLN A 110 1.41 6.38 -5.98
N VAL A 111 1.53 5.40 -5.08
CA VAL A 111 2.60 5.33 -4.08
C VAL A 111 3.30 3.99 -4.22
N SER A 112 4.61 4.01 -4.46
CA SER A 112 5.42 2.80 -4.44
C SER A 112 5.82 2.45 -3.03
N PHE A 113 5.91 1.16 -2.72
CA PHE A 113 6.31 0.67 -1.41
C PHE A 113 7.15 -0.61 -1.52
N LYS A 114 7.84 -0.94 -0.44
CA LYS A 114 8.66 -2.15 -0.31
C LYS A 114 8.29 -2.91 0.95
N LEU A 115 8.00 -4.20 0.81
CA LEU A 115 7.81 -5.13 1.92
C LEU A 115 9.05 -6.01 2.07
N PRO A 116 9.49 -6.29 3.30
CA PRO A 116 10.56 -7.24 3.55
C PRO A 116 10.06 -8.66 3.28
N GLY A 117 10.88 -9.44 2.56
CA GLY A 117 10.71 -10.88 2.41
C GLY A 117 11.54 -11.62 3.45
N THR A 118 11.02 -12.69 4.01
CA THR A 118 11.70 -13.58 4.94
C THR A 118 11.25 -15.01 4.68
N GLN A 119 12.20 -15.92 4.46
CA GLN A 119 11.92 -17.35 4.23
C GLN A 119 10.96 -17.60 3.05
N GLY A 120 11.12 -16.83 1.98
CA GLY A 120 10.29 -16.97 0.77
C GLY A 120 8.89 -16.38 0.90
N GLU A 121 8.60 -15.67 2.00
CA GLU A 121 7.29 -15.06 2.26
C GLU A 121 7.43 -13.58 2.64
N ALA A 122 6.40 -12.79 2.36
CA ALA A 122 6.25 -11.43 2.87
C ALA A 122 4.84 -11.28 3.46
N LEU A 123 4.76 -10.67 4.64
CA LEU A 123 3.50 -10.31 5.28
C LEU A 123 3.10 -8.90 4.83
N ALA A 124 1.83 -8.72 4.50
CA ALA A 124 1.25 -7.42 4.23
C ALA A 124 -0.04 -7.26 5.03
N SER A 125 -0.02 -6.42 6.06
CA SER A 125 -1.19 -6.12 6.89
C SER A 125 -1.50 -4.63 6.90
N PHE A 126 -2.77 -4.25 6.82
CA PHE A 126 -3.18 -2.84 6.93
C PHE A 126 -4.53 -2.72 7.59
N THR A 127 -4.83 -1.50 8.05
CA THR A 127 -6.13 -1.14 8.60
C THR A 127 -6.68 -0.02 7.71
N PRO A 128 -7.75 -0.26 6.92
CA PRO A 128 -8.32 0.74 6.05
C PRO A 128 -8.75 1.96 6.87
N PRO A 129 -8.27 3.17 6.56
CA PRO A 129 -8.70 4.36 7.28
C PRO A 129 -10.10 4.83 6.87
N TYR A 130 -10.55 4.44 5.69
CA TYR A 130 -11.88 4.69 5.13
C TYR A 130 -12.46 3.40 4.56
N PRO A 131 -13.80 3.30 4.43
CA PRO A 131 -14.43 2.17 3.76
C PRO A 131 -14.06 2.13 2.28
N PHE A 132 -14.04 0.94 1.68
CA PHE A 132 -13.78 0.76 0.25
C PHE A 132 -14.75 -0.22 -0.41
N GLN A 133 -14.96 -0.03 -1.71
CA GLN A 133 -15.80 -0.90 -2.55
C GLN A 133 -15.03 -2.13 -3.02
N SER A 134 -13.81 -1.96 -3.51
CA SER A 134 -12.97 -3.07 -3.97
C SER A 134 -11.49 -2.80 -3.77
N LEU A 135 -10.77 -3.83 -3.34
CA LEU A 135 -9.32 -3.85 -3.32
C LEU A 135 -8.81 -4.99 -4.20
N GLY A 136 -8.11 -4.67 -5.28
CA GLY A 136 -7.45 -5.64 -6.14
C GLY A 136 -5.95 -5.73 -5.83
N ILE A 137 -5.41 -6.93 -5.81
CA ILE A 137 -3.96 -7.21 -5.78
C ILE A 137 -3.62 -7.91 -7.08
N PHE A 138 -2.69 -7.34 -7.83
CA PHE A 138 -2.25 -7.83 -9.13
C PHE A 138 -0.81 -8.28 -9.00
N VAL A 139 -0.54 -9.52 -9.37
CA VAL A 139 0.81 -10.09 -9.42
C VAL A 139 1.04 -10.65 -10.81
N LEU A 140 2.28 -10.58 -11.31
CA LEU A 140 2.60 -11.26 -12.58
C LEU A 140 2.32 -12.75 -12.43
N GLN A 141 1.75 -13.36 -13.46
CA GLN A 141 1.43 -14.78 -13.43
C GLN A 141 2.67 -15.60 -13.03
N ASP A 142 2.46 -16.54 -12.10
CA ASP A 142 3.49 -17.43 -11.54
C ASP A 142 4.63 -16.72 -10.76
N SER A 143 4.56 -15.41 -10.51
CA SER A 143 5.61 -14.70 -9.74
C SER A 143 5.44 -14.85 -8.24
N PHE A 144 4.19 -14.87 -7.76
CA PHE A 144 3.85 -14.94 -6.34
C PHE A 144 2.65 -15.86 -6.11
N SER A 145 2.53 -16.36 -4.88
CA SER A 145 1.27 -16.88 -4.35
C SER A 145 0.72 -15.89 -3.33
N VAL A 146 -0.56 -15.50 -3.41
CA VAL A 146 -1.17 -14.64 -2.40
C VAL A 146 -2.22 -15.42 -1.64
N ASN A 147 -2.02 -15.56 -0.34
CA ASN A 147 -3.01 -16.08 0.61
C ASN A 147 -3.57 -14.90 1.39
N GLY A 148 -4.89 -14.79 1.51
CA GLY A 148 -5.52 -13.65 2.19
C GLY A 148 -6.75 -14.04 2.99
N PRO A 149 -7.56 -13.04 3.39
CA PRO A 149 -8.72 -13.26 4.23
C PRO A 149 -9.81 -14.06 3.52
N ALA A 150 -10.79 -14.55 4.29
CA ALA A 150 -12.00 -15.13 3.74
C ALA A 150 -12.72 -14.13 2.82
N GLY A 151 -13.26 -14.61 1.69
CA GLY A 151 -13.93 -13.77 0.70
C GLY A 151 -13.01 -13.14 -0.35
N LEU A 152 -11.72 -13.51 -0.37
CA LEU A 152 -10.80 -13.13 -1.44
C LEU A 152 -11.13 -13.91 -2.72
N GLU A 153 -11.54 -13.20 -3.76
CA GLU A 153 -11.78 -13.76 -5.10
C GLU A 153 -10.46 -13.87 -5.86
N ILE A 154 -10.18 -15.05 -6.44
CA ILE A 154 -8.93 -15.31 -7.16
C ILE A 154 -9.26 -15.56 -8.62
N GLN A 155 -8.66 -14.78 -9.51
CA GLN A 155 -8.73 -14.98 -10.95
C GLN A 155 -7.31 -15.07 -11.50
N LYS A 156 -6.99 -16.18 -12.17
CA LYS A 156 -5.63 -16.44 -12.65
C LYS A 156 -5.50 -16.19 -14.15
N GLY A 157 -4.32 -15.78 -14.57
CA GLY A 157 -3.96 -15.64 -16.00
C GLY A 157 -4.77 -14.60 -16.77
N ILE A 158 -5.21 -13.51 -16.12
CA ILE A 158 -5.90 -12.40 -16.80
C ILE A 158 -4.89 -11.63 -17.64
N ASN A 159 -5.17 -11.49 -18.93
CA ASN A 159 -4.32 -10.70 -19.82
C ASN A 159 -4.66 -9.20 -19.69
N LEU A 160 -3.71 -8.42 -19.18
CA LEU A 160 -3.78 -6.96 -19.12
C LEU A 160 -2.63 -6.40 -19.95
N SER A 161 -2.97 -5.73 -21.04
CA SER A 161 -2.00 -5.05 -21.90
C SER A 161 -0.87 -5.98 -22.40
N GLY A 162 -1.20 -7.22 -22.74
CA GLY A 162 -0.26 -8.21 -23.28
C GLY A 162 0.56 -8.97 -22.23
N ARG A 163 0.32 -8.75 -20.92
CA ARG A 163 0.93 -9.51 -19.83
C ARG A 163 -0.15 -10.24 -19.04
N ASN A 164 0.16 -11.44 -18.57
CA ASN A 164 -0.75 -12.21 -17.73
C ASN A 164 -0.51 -11.88 -16.25
N PHE A 165 -1.61 -11.66 -15.53
CA PHE A 165 -1.61 -11.41 -14.10
C PHE A 165 -2.54 -12.38 -13.40
N ASP A 166 -2.15 -12.76 -12.18
CA ASP A 166 -3.08 -13.31 -11.21
C ASP A 166 -3.62 -12.14 -10.38
N THR A 167 -4.94 -12.08 -10.26
CA THR A 167 -5.64 -11.01 -9.56
C THR A 167 -6.38 -11.56 -8.35
N TYR A 168 -6.25 -10.86 -7.22
CA TYR A 168 -6.90 -11.20 -5.97
C TYR A 168 -7.75 -10.01 -5.54
N THR A 169 -9.06 -10.18 -5.54
CA THR A 169 -10.00 -9.08 -5.30
C THR A 169 -10.75 -9.31 -3.99
N LEU A 170 -10.72 -8.31 -3.12
CA LEU A 170 -11.53 -8.25 -1.92
C LEU A 170 -12.63 -7.20 -2.12
N SER A 171 -13.88 -7.62 -2.00
CA SER A 171 -15.06 -6.78 -2.16
C SER A 171 -15.56 -6.27 -0.80
N GLY A 172 -15.82 -4.97 -0.69
CA GLY A 172 -16.47 -4.34 0.47
C GLY A 172 -15.67 -4.39 1.76
N GLY A 173 -14.81 -3.39 1.98
CA GLY A 173 -14.05 -3.24 3.23
C GLY A 173 -14.58 -2.14 4.13
N GLU A 174 -14.64 -2.42 5.43
CA GLU A 174 -14.98 -1.43 6.45
C GLU A 174 -13.73 -0.74 7.00
N SER A 175 -13.87 0.54 7.34
CA SER A 175 -12.81 1.28 8.05
C SER A 175 -12.52 0.64 9.41
N GLY A 176 -11.24 0.65 9.80
CA GLY A 176 -10.79 0.18 11.12
C GLY A 176 -10.63 -1.33 11.27
N LYS A 177 -11.08 -2.15 10.30
CA LYS A 177 -10.89 -3.61 10.35
C LYS A 177 -9.55 -4.01 9.74
N SER A 178 -8.70 -4.67 10.52
CA SER A 178 -7.39 -5.12 10.02
C SER A 178 -7.55 -6.22 8.97
N ILE A 179 -6.82 -6.08 7.87
CA ILE A 179 -6.75 -7.05 6.77
C ILE A 179 -5.29 -7.50 6.64
N SER A 180 -5.06 -8.77 6.37
CA SER A 180 -3.72 -9.35 6.25
C SER A 180 -3.63 -10.31 5.08
N TYR A 181 -2.49 -10.29 4.39
CA TYR A 181 -2.13 -11.17 3.29
C TYR A 181 -0.73 -11.74 3.52
N THR A 182 -0.53 -12.98 3.11
CA THR A 182 0.79 -13.60 3.00
C THR A 182 1.11 -13.77 1.52
N ILE A 183 2.20 -13.14 1.09
CA ILE A 183 2.74 -13.24 -0.27
C ILE A 183 3.85 -14.29 -0.23
N GLY A 184 3.63 -15.45 -0.81
CA GLY A 184 4.63 -16.51 -0.95
C GLY A 184 5.38 -16.45 -2.27
N ASN A 185 6.39 -17.32 -2.39
CA ASN A 185 7.34 -17.38 -3.50
C ASN A 185 8.17 -16.10 -3.68
N VAL A 186 8.43 -15.37 -2.59
CA VAL A 186 9.34 -14.22 -2.62
C VAL A 186 10.76 -14.69 -2.91
N PRO A 187 11.44 -14.17 -3.94
CA PRO A 187 12.80 -14.58 -4.24
C PRO A 187 13.75 -14.33 -3.07
N GLU A 188 14.37 -15.39 -2.55
CA GLU A 188 15.36 -15.27 -1.49
C GLU A 188 16.74 -14.87 -2.06
N GLY A 189 17.36 -13.90 -1.40
CA GLY A 189 18.72 -13.49 -1.69
C GLY A 189 19.75 -14.44 -1.11
N ARG A 190 20.95 -14.37 -1.68
CA ARG A 190 22.10 -15.15 -1.22
C ARG A 190 22.69 -14.65 0.12
N GLY A 191 22.02 -13.73 0.82
CA GLY A 191 22.51 -13.16 2.08
C GLY A 191 22.84 -14.23 3.11
N ARG A 192 22.01 -15.28 3.23
CA ARG A 192 22.29 -16.43 4.10
C ARG A 192 23.56 -17.18 3.71
N LEU A 193 23.84 -17.31 2.41
CA LEU A 193 25.08 -17.95 1.93
C LEU A 193 26.32 -17.13 2.27
N TRP A 194 26.24 -15.80 2.21
CA TRP A 194 27.33 -14.92 2.63
C TRP A 194 27.59 -15.01 4.13
N ILE A 195 26.55 -15.11 4.97
CA ILE A 195 26.68 -15.31 6.42
C ILE A 195 27.38 -16.64 6.71
N ILE A 196 26.91 -17.73 6.09
CA ILE A 196 27.52 -19.06 6.23
C ILE A 196 28.99 -19.01 5.77
N GLY A 197 29.26 -18.44 4.60
CA GLY A 197 30.61 -18.29 4.06
C GLY A 197 31.52 -17.47 4.98
N GLY A 198 31.01 -16.39 5.58
CA GLY A 198 31.73 -15.56 6.54
C GLY A 198 32.09 -16.32 7.83
N ILE A 199 31.17 -17.14 8.35
CA ILE A 199 31.44 -18.00 9.52
C ILE A 199 32.55 -18.99 9.21
N PHE A 200 32.46 -19.69 8.07
CA PHE A 200 33.51 -20.64 7.65
C PHE A 200 34.86 -19.96 7.47
N ALA A 201 34.89 -18.79 6.81
CA ALA A 201 36.12 -18.01 6.65
C ALA A 201 36.72 -17.59 8.00
N GLY A 202 35.88 -17.17 8.96
CA GLY A 202 36.31 -16.84 10.32
C GLY A 202 36.93 -18.03 11.06
N ILE A 203 36.31 -19.21 10.98
CA ILE A 203 36.84 -20.44 11.59
C ILE A 203 38.20 -20.81 10.98
N LEU A 204 38.32 -20.76 9.65
CA LEU A 204 39.57 -21.04 8.96
C LEU A 204 40.67 -20.06 9.34
N LEU A 205 40.35 -18.77 9.46
CA LEU A 205 41.29 -17.74 9.89
C LEU A 205 41.80 -17.99 11.32
N ILE A 206 40.90 -18.26 12.27
CA ILE A 206 41.28 -18.57 13.66
C ILE A 206 42.17 -19.81 13.70
N THR A 207 41.84 -20.84 12.93
CA THR A 207 42.64 -22.07 12.83
C THR A 207 44.03 -21.79 12.28
N ALA A 208 44.13 -21.02 11.20
CA ALA A 208 45.40 -20.63 10.58
C ALA A 208 46.28 -19.80 11.54
N VAL A 209 45.70 -18.82 12.24
CA VAL A 209 46.40 -18.01 13.25
C VAL A 209 46.89 -18.89 14.41
N THR A 210 46.06 -19.83 14.86
CA THR A 210 46.42 -20.76 15.93
C THR A 210 47.60 -21.64 15.52
N ILE A 211 47.55 -22.25 14.33
CA ILE A 211 48.66 -23.05 13.79
C ILE A 211 49.92 -22.19 13.64
N ALA A 212 49.81 -20.99 13.07
CA ALA A 212 50.93 -20.07 12.91
C ALA A 212 51.56 -19.67 14.25
N PHE A 213 50.75 -19.51 15.31
CA PHE A 213 51.25 -19.20 16.65
C PHE A 213 52.02 -20.38 17.26
N PHE A 214 51.48 -21.60 17.17
CA PHE A 214 52.13 -22.79 17.74
C PHE A 214 53.37 -23.25 16.95
N THR A 215 53.44 -22.93 15.66
CA THR A 215 54.58 -23.27 14.78
C THR A 215 55.68 -22.21 14.77
N ARG A 216 55.56 -21.12 15.56
CA ARG A 216 56.63 -20.12 15.66
C ARG A 216 57.92 -20.79 16.12
N PRO A 217 59.05 -20.63 15.41
CA PRO A 217 60.32 -21.19 15.81
C PRO A 217 60.70 -20.63 17.18
N ARG A 218 60.95 -21.52 18.15
CA ARG A 218 61.49 -21.13 19.45
C ARG A 218 62.94 -20.73 19.23
N LEU A 219 63.26 -19.46 19.45
CA LEU A 219 64.65 -19.02 19.49
C LEU A 219 65.31 -19.70 20.70
N ASN A 220 66.16 -20.69 20.45
CA ASN A 220 66.99 -21.28 21.50
C ASN A 220 67.95 -20.19 21.98
N LYS A 221 67.74 -19.71 23.21
CA LYS A 221 68.72 -18.84 23.90
C LYS A 221 69.92 -19.70 24.31
N SER A 222 70.83 -19.93 23.38
CA SER A 222 72.12 -20.54 23.68
C SER A 222 73.19 -19.91 22.80
N GLU A 223 73.82 -18.85 23.30
CA GLU A 223 75.27 -18.58 23.18
C GLU A 223 75.57 -17.20 23.78
N VAL A 224 75.70 -17.14 25.11
CA VAL A 224 76.58 -16.15 25.74
C VAL A 224 77.98 -16.74 25.61
N VAL A 225 78.71 -16.29 24.59
CA VAL A 225 80.13 -16.56 24.42
C VAL A 225 80.87 -15.81 25.52
N VAL A 226 81.51 -16.55 26.43
CA VAL A 226 82.55 -16.06 27.35
C VAL A 226 83.90 -16.25 26.67
#